data_AF-A0A564U7Y9-F1
#
_entry.id   AF-A0A564U7Y9-F1
#
_cell.length_a   1.000
_cell.length_b   1.000
_cell.length_c   1.000
_cell.angle_alpha   90.00
_cell.angle_beta   90.00
_cell.angle_gamma   90.00
#
_symmetry.space_group_name_H-M   'P 1'
#
loop_
_entity.id
_entity.type
_entity.pdbx_description
1 polymer ?
#
loop_
_entity_poly.entity_id
_entity_poly.type
_entity_poly.pdbx_seq_one_letter_code
_entity_poly.pdbx_strand_id
1 'polypeptide(L)'
;MKTKNEKLRIALLNAGKNEFLAHGYRAVSIRNIATKAGATTGAIYVYFENKEGLFHALVKDTAQELLAFWRQMAARSTRIVRNGCGYVL
;
A
#
# COMPACT_ATOMS: atom_id res chain seq x y z
N MET A 1 -13.50 -2.90 -21.54
CA MET A 1 -12.86 -4.23 -21.58
C MET A 1 -11.42 -4.10 -21.06
N LYS A 2 -11.06 -4.64 -19.88
CA LYS A 2 -9.67 -4.57 -19.38
C LYS A 2 -8.76 -5.43 -20.27
N THR A 3 -7.67 -4.86 -20.79
CA THR A 3 -6.70 -5.57 -21.65
C THR A 3 -6.06 -6.74 -20.90
N LYS A 4 -5.51 -7.72 -21.63
CA LYS A 4 -4.83 -8.89 -21.04
C LYS A 4 -3.74 -8.47 -20.03
N ASN A 5 -3.03 -7.36 -20.30
CA ASN A 5 -2.03 -6.77 -19.40
C ASN A 5 -2.63 -6.29 -18.07
N GLU A 6 -3.78 -5.62 -18.10
CA GLU A 6 -4.38 -5.08 -16.87
C GLU A 6 -4.97 -6.19 -15.99
N LYS A 7 -5.52 -7.25 -16.59
CA LYS A 7 -6.00 -8.41 -15.82
C LYS A 7 -4.86 -9.09 -15.04
N LEU A 8 -3.71 -9.26 -15.69
CA LEU A 8 -2.53 -9.85 -15.05
C LEU A 8 -2.00 -8.96 -13.93
N ARG A 9 -1.89 -7.65 -14.16
CA ARG A 9 -1.49 -6.70 -13.11
C ARG A 9 -2.39 -6.80 -11.87
N ILE A 10 -3.71 -6.89 -12.06
CA ILE A 10 -4.68 -7.05 -10.96
C ILE A 10 -4.50 -8.40 -10.24
N ALA A 11 -4.28 -9.49 -10.98
CA ALA A 11 -4.03 -10.80 -10.38
C ALA A 11 -2.77 -10.80 -9.50
N LEU A 12 -1.69 -10.16 -9.98
CA LEU A 12 -0.45 -9.99 -9.22
C LEU A 12 -0.64 -9.16 -7.96
N LEU A 13 -1.39 -8.05 -8.04
CA LEU A 13 -1.73 -7.22 -6.88
C LEU A 13 -2.56 -7.99 -5.85
N ASN A 14 -3.57 -8.73 -6.29
CA ASN A 14 -4.41 -9.53 -5.39
C ASN A 14 -3.63 -10.65 -4.71
N ALA A 15 -2.81 -11.38 -5.46
CA ALA A 15 -1.94 -12.41 -4.90
C ALA A 15 -0.94 -11.81 -3.90
N GLY A 16 -0.31 -10.69 -4.25
CA GLY A 16 0.61 -9.97 -3.38
C GLY A 16 -0.06 -9.51 -2.09
N LYS A 17 -1.24 -8.89 -2.18
CA LYS A 17 -2.03 -8.46 -1.03
C LYS A 17 -2.31 -9.62 -0.07
N ASN A 18 -2.80 -10.74 -0.58
CA ASN A 18 -3.14 -11.90 0.24
C ASN A 18 -1.89 -12.48 0.91
N GLU A 19 -0.78 -12.60 0.18
CA GLU A 19 0.48 -13.09 0.73
C GLU A 19 1.03 -12.19 1.83
N PHE A 20 1.08 -10.87 1.57
CA PHE A 20 1.61 -9.92 2.54
C PHE A 20 0.76 -9.84 3.80
N LEU A 21 -0.57 -9.98 3.68
CA LEU A 21 -1.47 -10.02 4.84
C LEU A 21 -1.31 -11.32 5.64
N ALA A 22 -1.16 -12.46 4.97
CA ALA A 22 -1.08 -13.77 5.63
C ALA A 22 0.28 -14.04 6.28
N HIS A 23 1.38 -13.61 5.64
CA HIS A 23 2.73 -14.02 6.01
C HIS A 23 3.65 -12.85 6.37
N GLY A 24 3.17 -11.61 6.23
CA GLY A 24 3.96 -10.42 6.46
C GLY A 24 4.96 -10.13 5.34
N TYR A 25 5.49 -8.90 5.31
CA TYR A 25 6.37 -8.46 4.23
C TYR A 25 7.60 -9.36 4.09
N ARG A 26 8.33 -9.64 5.18
CA ARG A 26 9.65 -10.32 5.11
C ARG A 26 9.57 -11.75 4.54
N ALA A 27 8.58 -12.55 4.92
CA ALA A 27 8.49 -13.96 4.54
C ALA A 27 8.07 -14.21 3.08
N VAL A 28 7.44 -13.23 2.44
CA VAL A 28 6.88 -13.37 1.10
C VAL A 28 7.95 -13.17 0.02
N SER A 29 7.96 -14.00 -1.03
CA SER A 29 8.85 -13.83 -2.18
C SER A 29 8.07 -13.43 -3.43
N ILE A 30 8.71 -12.67 -4.33
CA ILE A 30 8.17 -12.31 -5.66
C ILE A 30 7.76 -13.56 -6.45
N ARG A 31 8.55 -14.63 -6.35
CA ARG A 31 8.29 -15.91 -7.02
C ARG A 31 6.98 -16.54 -6.52
N ASN A 32 6.77 -16.60 -5.21
CA ASN A 32 5.53 -17.16 -4.65
C ASN A 32 4.30 -16.38 -5.10
N ILE A 33 4.39 -15.04 -5.11
CA ILE A 33 3.30 -14.18 -5.59
C ILE A 33 2.99 -14.47 -7.06
N ALA A 34 4.01 -14.53 -7.92
CA ALA A 34 3.82 -14.83 -9.33
C ALA A 34 3.14 -16.19 -9.53
N THR A 35 3.60 -17.22 -8.81
CA THR A 35 2.97 -18.55 -8.85
C THR A 35 1.51 -18.52 -8.41
N LYS A 36 1.19 -17.83 -7.30
CA LYS A 36 -0.21 -17.69 -6.83
C LYS A 36 -1.09 -16.88 -7.77
N ALA A 37 -0.51 -15.97 -8.55
CA ALA A 37 -1.20 -15.22 -9.59
C ALA A 37 -1.34 -15.99 -10.92
N GLY A 38 -0.83 -17.23 -11.02
CA GLY A 38 -0.81 -18.00 -12.27
C GLY A 38 0.15 -17.41 -13.32
N ALA A 39 1.19 -16.71 -12.88
CA ALA A 39 2.14 -16.00 -13.72
C ALA A 39 3.57 -16.53 -13.56
N THR A 40 4.43 -16.24 -14.54
CA THR A 40 5.87 -16.49 -14.40
C THR A 40 6.53 -15.38 -13.58
N THR A 41 7.66 -15.70 -12.94
CA THR A 41 8.46 -14.69 -12.24
C THR A 41 8.90 -13.56 -13.18
N GLY A 42 9.17 -13.84 -14.47
CA GLY A 42 9.51 -12.78 -15.43
C GLY A 42 8.34 -11.81 -15.68
N ALA A 43 7.11 -12.30 -15.69
CA ALA A 43 5.93 -11.49 -15.97
C ALA A 43 5.63 -10.45 -14.88
N ILE A 44 6.00 -10.70 -13.62
CA ILE A 44 5.82 -9.70 -12.55
C ILE A 44 6.75 -8.49 -12.75
N TYR A 45 7.96 -8.72 -13.25
CA TYR A 45 8.97 -7.69 -13.47
C TYR A 45 8.63 -6.74 -14.61
N VAL A 46 7.67 -7.10 -15.47
CA VAL A 46 7.08 -6.19 -16.45
C VAL A 46 6.28 -5.06 -15.79
N TYR A 47 5.72 -5.29 -14.59
CA TYR A 47 4.86 -4.32 -13.89
C TYR A 47 5.50 -3.73 -12.63
N PHE A 48 6.37 -4.49 -11.96
CA PHE A 48 6.97 -4.11 -10.69
C PHE A 48 8.45 -4.45 -10.70
N GLU A 49 9.30 -3.45 -10.50
CA GLU A 49 10.75 -3.61 -10.51
C GLU A 49 11.25 -4.64 -9.48
N ASN A 50 10.61 -4.67 -8.31
CA ASN A 50 10.99 -5.51 -7.18
C ASN A 50 9.80 -5.70 -6.22
N LYS A 51 10.05 -6.38 -5.10
CA LYS A 51 9.06 -6.64 -4.04
C LYS A 51 8.55 -5.36 -3.39
N GLU A 52 9.45 -4.41 -3.18
CA GLU A 52 9.19 -3.07 -2.66
C GLU A 52 8.23 -2.31 -3.59
N GLY A 53 8.45 -2.36 -4.90
CA GLY A 53 7.61 -1.72 -5.90
C GLY A 53 6.19 -2.28 -5.94
N LEU A 54 6.04 -3.61 -5.87
CA LEU A 54 4.74 -4.26 -5.74
C LEU A 54 4.04 -3.86 -4.43
N PHE A 55 4.76 -3.90 -3.32
CA PHE A 55 4.21 -3.55 -2.01
C PHE A 55 3.79 -2.07 -1.94
N HIS A 56 4.63 -1.17 -2.45
CA HIS A 56 4.33 0.25 -2.57
C HIS A 56 3.06 0.48 -3.38
N ALA A 57 2.89 -0.19 -4.52
CA ALA A 57 1.67 -0.09 -5.32
C ALA A 57 0.40 -0.54 -4.58
N LEU A 58 0.52 -1.42 -3.58
CA LEU A 58 -0.61 -1.87 -2.76
C LEU A 58 -0.94 -0.91 -1.63
N VAL A 59 0.06 -0.26 -1.03
CA VAL A 59 -0.12 0.51 0.22
C VAL A 59 -0.14 2.02 0.00
N LYS A 60 0.35 2.52 -1.14
CA LYS A 60 0.51 3.96 -1.40
C LYS A 60 -0.79 4.73 -1.14
N ASP A 61 -1.89 4.31 -1.77
CA ASP A 61 -3.14 5.05 -1.70
C ASP A 61 -3.71 5.02 -0.27
N THR A 62 -3.71 3.85 0.38
CA THR A 62 -4.13 3.72 1.79
C THR A 62 -3.26 4.55 2.73
N ALA A 63 -1.94 4.59 2.53
CA ALA A 63 -1.03 5.40 3.33
C ALA A 63 -1.31 6.90 3.13
N GLN A 64 -1.60 7.34 1.90
CA GLN A 64 -1.97 8.71 1.59
C GLN A 64 -3.30 9.11 2.23
N GLU A 65 -4.32 8.25 2.16
CA GLU A 65 -5.61 8.46 2.80
C GLU A 65 -5.48 8.57 4.32
N LEU A 66 -4.70 7.66 4.91
CA LEU A 66 -4.41 7.70 6.35
C LEU A 66 -3.73 9.03 6.71
N LEU A 67 -2.64 9.40 6.04
CA LEU A 67 -1.95 10.67 6.28
C LEU A 67 -2.87 11.89 6.13
N ALA A 68 -3.75 11.89 5.13
CA ALA A 68 -4.73 12.96 4.94
C ALA A 68 -5.73 13.03 6.10
N PHE A 69 -6.23 11.88 6.57
CA PHE A 69 -7.10 11.79 7.74
C PHE A 69 -6.45 12.35 9.00
N TRP A 70 -5.20 11.97 9.30
CA TRP A 70 -4.45 12.51 10.45
C TRP A 70 -4.26 14.03 10.37
N ARG A 71 -3.93 14.56 9.18
CA ARG A 71 -3.79 16.02 8.96
C ARG A 71 -5.09 16.77 9.24
N GLN A 72 -6.22 16.22 8.80
CA GLN A 72 -7.53 16.82 9.05
C GLN A 72 -7.90 16.82 10.54
N MET A 73 -7.60 15.74 11.25
CA MET A 73 -7.83 15.65 12.71
C MET A 73 -6.96 16.64 13.49
N ALA A 74 -5.67 16.73 13.15
CA ALA A 74 -4.75 17.68 13.78
C ALA A 74 -5.23 19.13 13.60
N ALA A 75 -5.68 19.50 12.39
CA ALA A 75 -6.19 20.84 12.09
C ALA A 75 -7.53 21.16 12.80
N ARG A 76 -8.35 20.16 13.15
CA ARG A 76 -9.59 20.36 13.91
C ARG A 76 -9.33 20.58 15.41
N SER A 77 -8.30 19.94 15.97
CA SER A 77 -7.97 20.05 17.41
C SER A 77 -7.35 21.40 17.80
N THR A 78 -6.71 22.11 16.86
CA THR A 78 -6.11 23.44 17.13
C THR A 78 -7.12 24.56 17.39
N ARG A 79 -8.43 24.32 17.30
CA ARG A 79 -9.46 25.29 17.73
C ARG A 79 -9.72 25.25 19.24
N ILE A 80 -9.41 24.16 19.94
CA ILE A 80 -9.67 24.03 21.38
C ILE A 80 -8.53 24.63 22.23
N VAL A 81 -7.28 24.59 21.75
CA VAL A 81 -6.11 25.05 22.54
C VAL A 81 -5.92 26.58 22.51
N ARG A 82 -6.62 27.31 21.63
CA ARG A 82 -6.42 28.76 21.47
C ARG A 82 -7.04 29.62 22.58
N ASN A 83 -7.90 29.05 23.45
CA ASN A 83 -8.63 29.80 24.48
C ASN A 83 -8.30 29.37 25.93
N GLY A 84 -7.23 28.60 26.19
CA GLY A 84 -7.10 27.99 27.52
C GLY A 84 -5.72 27.53 27.97
N CYS A 85 -4.62 28.14 27.52
CA CYS A 85 -3.35 27.93 28.20
C CYS A 85 -2.48 29.18 28.08
N GLY A 86 -2.58 30.04 29.10
CA GLY A 86 -1.56 31.04 29.36
C GLY A 86 -0.25 30.33 29.65
N TYR A 87 0.76 30.58 28.84
CA TYR A 87 2.14 30.22 29.19
C TYR A 87 2.57 31.23 30.26
N VAL A 88 2.59 30.79 31.52
CA VAL A 88 3.38 31.44 32.56
C VAL A 88 4.81 30.96 32.33
N LEU A 89 5.67 31.85 31.82
CA LEU A 89 7.04 32.08 32.25
C LEU A 89 7.43 33.51 31.84
#